data_AF-A0A970ZNJ3-F1
#
_entry.id   AF-A0A970ZNJ3-F1
#
_cell.length_a   1.000
_cell.length_b   1.000
_cell.length_c   1.000
_cell.angle_alpha   90.00
_cell.angle_beta   90.00
_cell.angle_gamma   90.00
#
_symmetry.space_group_name_H-M   'P 1'
#
loop_
_entity.id
_entity.type
_entity.pdbx_description
1 polymer ?
#
loop_
_entity_poly.entity_id
_entity_poly.type
_entity_poly.pdbx_seq_one_letter_code
_entity_poly.pdbx_strand_id
1 'polypeptide(L)'
;MTIRTCRLIPASILLVWLALPLYGAQGNDPGMKQRDKLEMLNRALEYAGAPPLDENQRQAIDSLIEARRAERESQRTDRARFAVRDEMEQAILSGDEAAVSAAADRISSEISTRAATHIRDAGIFKIRVLAILTEQQVSALKTQYGESGLVHILGLGGGWFKGRGHGMHHHRRGVW
;
A
#
# COMPACT_ATOMS: atom_id res chain seq x y z
N MET A 1 -25.46 32.71 -43.39
CA MET A 1 -25.08 33.94 -44.12
C MET A 1 -25.60 35.12 -43.29
N THR A 2 -24.79 36.19 -43.17
CA THR A 2 -24.86 37.38 -42.29
C THR A 2 -24.51 37.20 -40.81
N ILE A 3 -23.77 38.09 -40.12
CA ILE A 3 -22.69 39.06 -40.42
C ILE A 3 -22.00 39.33 -39.06
N ARG A 4 -20.69 39.54 -39.08
CA ARG A 4 -19.80 39.97 -37.97
C ARG A 4 -20.30 41.21 -37.22
N THR A 5 -20.01 41.29 -35.92
CA THR A 5 -19.61 42.57 -35.29
C THR A 5 -18.59 42.34 -34.17
N CYS A 6 -17.44 42.98 -34.35
CA CYS A 6 -16.33 43.10 -33.42
C CYS A 6 -16.64 44.03 -32.23
N ARG A 7 -15.71 44.00 -31.25
CA ARG A 7 -15.33 45.01 -30.23
C ARG A 7 -15.51 44.42 -28.82
N LEU A 8 -14.64 44.57 -27.84
CA LEU A 8 -13.46 45.42 -27.62
C LEU A 8 -12.73 44.84 -26.40
N ILE A 9 -11.41 44.71 -26.45
CA ILE A 9 -10.52 44.54 -25.28
C ILE A 9 -10.29 45.94 -24.71
N PRO A 10 -10.38 46.19 -23.38
CA PRO A 10 -9.15 46.40 -22.60
C PRO A 10 -9.22 46.07 -21.09
N ALA A 11 -8.02 46.13 -20.48
CA ALA A 11 -7.71 46.28 -19.05
C ALA A 11 -7.83 45.00 -18.18
N SER A 12 -6.75 44.25 -17.97
CA SER A 12 -5.71 44.56 -16.98
C SER A 12 -6.28 44.97 -15.61
N ILE A 13 -6.70 43.98 -14.82
CA ILE A 13 -6.75 44.11 -13.36
C ILE A 13 -5.79 43.09 -12.78
N LEU A 14 -4.62 43.65 -12.49
CA LEU A 14 -3.52 43.12 -11.71
C LEU A 14 -4.01 42.96 -10.28
N LEU A 15 -4.44 41.75 -9.89
CA LEU A 15 -4.89 41.45 -8.53
C LEU A 15 -3.88 40.55 -7.85
N VAL A 16 -2.89 41.25 -7.28
CA VAL A 16 -2.19 40.96 -6.02
C VAL A 16 -2.23 39.50 -5.59
N TRP A 17 -1.10 38.83 -5.81
CA TRP A 17 -0.68 37.64 -5.07
C TRP A 17 -0.68 37.95 -3.57
N LEU A 18 -1.78 37.61 -2.89
CA LEU A 18 -1.83 37.62 -1.43
C LEU A 18 -1.19 36.31 -0.94
N ALA A 19 0.14 36.33 -0.79
CA ALA A 19 0.88 35.31 -0.07
C ALA A 19 0.49 35.39 1.42
N LEU A 20 -0.48 34.56 1.82
CA LEU A 20 -0.69 34.17 3.20
C LEU A 20 0.16 32.94 3.48
N PRO A 21 1.35 33.06 4.09
CA PRO A 21 1.88 31.94 4.86
C PRO A 21 1.00 31.84 6.10
N LEU A 22 -0.12 31.12 5.99
CA LEU A 22 -0.72 30.48 7.15
C LEU A 22 0.31 29.48 7.65
N TYR A 23 1.19 29.95 8.52
CA TYR A 23 2.01 29.16 9.41
C TYR A 23 1.04 28.41 10.34
N GLY A 24 0.44 27.34 9.81
CA GLY A 24 -0.08 26.26 10.62
C GLY A 24 1.13 25.61 11.27
N ALA A 25 1.48 26.09 12.46
CA ALA A 25 2.27 25.36 13.42
C ALA A 25 1.46 24.11 13.81
N GLN A 26 1.53 23.08 12.96
CA GLN A 26 1.10 21.74 13.31
C GLN A 26 2.17 21.25 14.28
N GLY A 27 1.85 21.34 15.57
CA GLY A 27 2.66 20.75 16.63
C GLY A 27 2.90 19.29 16.30
N ASN A 28 4.10 19.00 15.81
CA ASN A 28 4.62 17.64 15.73
C ASN A 28 4.78 17.17 17.16
N ASP A 29 3.81 16.40 17.64
CA ASP A 29 3.89 15.68 18.90
C ASP A 29 5.13 14.74 18.86
N PRO A 30 6.21 15.00 19.63
CA PRO A 30 7.45 14.26 19.53
C PRO A 30 7.38 13.07 20.49
N GLY A 31 6.66 12.00 20.12
CA GLY A 31 6.51 10.86 21.04
C GLY A 31 6.23 9.51 20.40
N MET A 32 5.48 9.46 19.31
CA MET A 32 5.33 8.21 18.56
C MET A 32 6.43 8.17 17.51
N LYS A 33 7.57 7.54 17.83
CA LYS A 33 8.54 7.12 16.82
C LYS A 33 7.76 6.41 15.73
N GLN A 34 7.60 7.08 14.57
CA GLN A 34 7.00 6.49 13.39
C GLN A 34 7.78 5.20 13.15
N ARG A 35 7.14 4.04 13.37
CA ARG A 35 7.80 2.74 13.20
C ARG A 35 8.49 2.78 11.84
N ASP A 36 9.80 2.59 11.83
CA ASP A 36 10.56 2.61 10.59
C ASP A 36 10.02 1.48 9.71
N LYS A 37 9.35 1.86 8.63
CA LYS A 37 8.61 0.95 7.75
C LYS A 37 9.56 0.00 7.02
N LEU A 38 10.83 0.41 6.92
CA LEU A 38 11.90 -0.34 6.28
C LEU A 38 12.77 -1.10 7.27
N GLU A 39 12.51 -0.97 8.57
CA GLU A 39 13.30 -1.62 9.63
C GLU A 39 13.42 -3.12 9.40
N MET A 40 12.32 -3.77 9.00
CA MET A 40 12.29 -5.20 8.74
C MET A 40 13.18 -5.61 7.56
N LEU A 41 13.16 -4.86 6.46
CA LEU A 41 13.99 -5.14 5.30
C LEU A 41 15.46 -4.84 5.58
N ASN A 42 15.75 -3.73 6.26
CA ASN A 42 17.12 -3.39 6.64
C ASN A 42 17.72 -4.43 7.59
N ARG A 43 16.93 -4.90 8.57
CA ARG A 43 17.31 -5.98 9.47
C ARG A 43 17.49 -7.31 8.71
N ALA A 44 16.65 -7.60 7.73
CA ALA A 44 16.80 -8.80 6.92
C ALA A 44 18.08 -8.79 6.09
N LEU A 45 18.46 -7.63 5.54
CA LEU A 45 19.73 -7.41 4.84
C LEU A 45 20.92 -7.58 5.76
N GLU A 46 20.86 -7.00 6.97
CA GLU A 46 21.89 -7.14 8.00
C GLU A 46 22.12 -8.62 8.36
N TYR A 47 21.05 -9.37 8.64
CA TYR A 47 21.14 -10.81 8.92
C TYR A 47 21.64 -11.64 7.74
N ALA A 48 21.42 -11.18 6.51
CA ALA A 48 21.92 -11.83 5.31
C ALA A 48 23.38 -11.42 4.97
N GLY A 49 23.99 -10.53 5.77
CA GLY A 49 25.35 -10.01 5.51
C GLY A 49 25.42 -9.11 4.27
N ALA A 50 24.29 -8.52 3.85
CA ALA A 50 24.21 -7.62 2.71
C ALA A 50 24.46 -6.17 3.11
N PRO A 51 24.88 -5.30 2.17
CA PRO A 51 24.89 -3.86 2.40
C PRO A 51 23.49 -3.35 2.79
N PRO A 52 23.39 -2.42 3.76
CA PRO A 52 22.11 -1.82 4.14
C PRO A 52 21.52 -1.05 2.95
N LEU A 53 20.23 -0.69 3.07
CA LEU A 53 19.62 0.20 2.08
C LEU A 53 20.32 1.56 2.10
N ASP A 54 20.75 2.03 0.93
CA ASP A 54 21.21 3.41 0.80
C ASP A 54 20.03 4.41 0.84
N GLU A 55 20.34 5.70 0.95
CA GLU A 55 19.31 6.73 1.10
C GLU A 55 18.38 6.82 -0.12
N ASN A 56 18.89 6.61 -1.34
CA ASN A 56 18.07 6.64 -2.55
C ASN A 56 17.12 5.44 -2.59
N GLN A 57 17.60 4.26 -2.21
CA GLN A 57 16.79 3.05 -2.11
C GLN A 57 15.68 3.22 -1.07
N ARG A 58 16.01 3.77 0.11
CA ARG A 58 15.03 4.04 1.17
C ARG A 58 13.94 4.98 0.70
N GLN A 59 14.30 6.12 0.12
CA GLN A 59 13.34 7.09 -0.41
C GLN A 59 12.44 6.49 -1.51
N ALA A 60 13.01 5.69 -2.41
CA ALA A 60 12.26 5.04 -3.47
C ALA A 60 11.25 4.01 -2.90
N ILE A 61 11.65 3.18 -1.93
CA ILE A 61 10.76 2.19 -1.32
C ILE A 61 9.69 2.86 -0.47
N ASP A 62 10.02 3.91 0.29
CA ASP A 62 9.04 4.68 1.05
C ASP A 62 7.98 5.32 0.16
N SER A 63 8.39 5.86 -1.00
CA SER A 63 7.46 6.40 -2.00
C SER A 63 6.48 5.33 -2.51
N LEU A 64 6.96 4.09 -2.74
CA LEU A 64 6.10 2.97 -3.13
C LEU A 64 5.11 2.59 -2.00
N ILE A 65 5.56 2.62 -0.75
CA ILE A 65 4.71 2.30 0.40
C ILE A 65 3.59 3.33 0.53
N GLU A 66 3.91 4.62 0.42
CA GLU A 66 2.91 5.69 0.51
C GLU A 66 1.93 5.65 -0.67
N ALA A 67 2.40 5.44 -1.89
CA ALA A 67 1.51 5.27 -3.06
C ALA A 67 0.52 4.11 -2.84
N ARG A 68 1.02 2.96 -2.38
CA ARG A 68 0.17 1.79 -2.08
C ARG A 68 -0.78 2.02 -0.90
N ARG A 69 -0.42 2.87 0.05
CA ARG A 69 -1.29 3.24 1.17
C ARG A 69 -2.41 4.15 0.69
N ALA A 70 -2.09 5.18 -0.11
CA ALA A 70 -3.07 6.09 -0.69
C ALA A 70 -4.10 5.35 -1.55
N GLU A 71 -3.64 4.40 -2.37
CA GLU A 71 -4.53 3.56 -3.19
C GLU A 71 -5.44 2.64 -2.36
N ARG A 72 -4.95 2.09 -1.26
CA ARG A 72 -5.80 1.30 -0.35
C ARG A 72 -6.84 2.17 0.36
N GLU A 73 -6.48 3.41 0.68
CA GLU A 73 -7.41 4.34 1.34
C GLU A 73 -8.53 4.77 0.38
N SER A 74 -8.20 5.08 -0.88
CA SER A 74 -9.22 5.43 -1.88
C SER A 74 -10.23 4.29 -2.07
N GLN A 75 -9.77 3.03 -2.14
CA GLN A 75 -10.62 1.85 -2.23
C GLN A 75 -11.51 1.62 -1.00
N ARG A 76 -11.08 2.07 0.20
CA ARG A 76 -11.88 1.97 1.42
C ARG A 76 -13.03 2.97 1.44
N THR A 77 -12.80 4.15 0.89
CA THR A 77 -13.79 5.25 0.83
C THR A 77 -14.83 5.10 -0.29
N ASP A 78 -14.85 3.98 -1.01
CA ASP A 78 -15.84 3.72 -2.07
C ASP A 78 -17.27 3.75 -1.53
N ARG A 79 -17.98 4.84 -1.82
CA ARG A 79 -19.39 5.06 -1.49
C ARG A 79 -20.31 3.97 -2.04
N ALA A 80 -19.92 3.29 -3.11
CA ALA A 80 -20.65 2.17 -3.70
C ALA A 80 -20.97 1.05 -2.69
N ARG A 81 -20.08 0.80 -1.71
CA ARG A 81 -20.30 -0.22 -0.67
C ARG A 81 -21.41 0.11 0.31
N PHE A 82 -21.56 1.40 0.63
CA PHE A 82 -22.65 1.85 1.49
C PHE A 82 -23.97 1.73 0.74
N ALA A 83 -24.00 2.16 -0.52
CA ALA A 83 -25.19 2.05 -1.37
C ALA A 83 -25.70 0.60 -1.52
N VAL A 84 -24.83 -0.38 -1.80
CA VAL A 84 -25.26 -1.78 -1.96
C VAL A 84 -25.77 -2.39 -0.64
N ARG A 85 -25.24 -1.96 0.51
CA ARG A 85 -25.75 -2.39 1.83
C ARG A 85 -27.11 -1.79 2.12
N ASP A 86 -27.28 -0.49 1.87
CA ASP A 86 -28.55 0.21 2.08
C ASP A 86 -29.65 -0.39 1.16
N GLU A 87 -29.31 -0.71 -0.10
CA GLU A 87 -30.21 -1.42 -1.02
C GLU A 87 -30.62 -2.80 -0.50
N MET A 88 -29.68 -3.57 0.06
CA MET A 88 -29.96 -4.88 0.64
C MET A 88 -30.84 -4.77 1.90
N GLU A 89 -30.58 -3.78 2.76
CA GLU A 89 -31.40 -3.53 3.96
C GLU A 89 -32.83 -3.16 3.57
N GLN A 90 -33.02 -2.30 2.58
CA GLN A 90 -34.36 -1.97 2.06
C GLN A 90 -35.07 -3.20 1.48
N ALA A 91 -34.36 -4.02 0.69
CA ALA A 91 -34.91 -5.25 0.12
C ALA A 91 -35.34 -6.25 1.21
N ILE A 92 -34.58 -6.36 2.30
CA ILE A 92 -34.95 -7.19 3.47
C ILE A 92 -36.22 -6.66 4.12
N LEU A 93 -36.30 -5.34 4.33
CA LEU A 93 -37.47 -4.71 4.97
C LEU A 93 -38.73 -4.80 4.10
N SER A 94 -38.58 -4.83 2.77
CA SER A 94 -39.70 -5.00 1.83
C SER A 94 -40.04 -6.46 1.50
N GLY A 95 -39.24 -7.43 1.99
CA GLY A 95 -39.41 -8.85 1.66
C GLY A 95 -39.13 -9.19 0.19
N ASP A 96 -38.30 -8.41 -0.50
CA ASP A 96 -37.95 -8.62 -1.91
C ASP A 96 -36.74 -9.56 -2.03
N GLU A 97 -37.01 -10.87 -2.07
CA GLU A 97 -35.98 -11.90 -2.17
C GLU A 97 -35.11 -11.77 -3.43
N ALA A 98 -35.68 -11.31 -4.54
CA ALA A 98 -34.96 -11.13 -5.80
C ALA A 98 -33.95 -9.98 -5.68
N ALA A 99 -34.34 -8.86 -5.06
CA ALA A 99 -33.45 -7.75 -4.79
C ALA A 99 -32.33 -8.11 -3.78
N VAL A 100 -32.65 -8.91 -2.75
CA VAL A 100 -31.64 -9.44 -1.82
C VAL A 100 -30.61 -10.30 -2.55
N SER A 101 -31.04 -11.22 -3.41
CA SER A 101 -30.14 -12.05 -4.22
C SER A 101 -29.24 -11.19 -5.12
N ALA A 102 -29.83 -10.21 -5.80
CA ALA A 102 -29.07 -9.32 -6.69
C ALA A 102 -28.03 -8.47 -5.93
N ALA A 103 -28.35 -8.00 -4.72
CA ALA A 103 -27.41 -7.28 -3.88
C ALA A 103 -26.26 -8.20 -3.39
N ALA A 104 -26.57 -9.43 -2.99
CA ALA A 104 -25.57 -10.41 -2.58
C ALA A 104 -24.58 -10.76 -3.70
N ASP A 105 -25.07 -10.92 -4.94
CA ASP A 105 -24.23 -11.18 -6.11
C ASP A 105 -23.28 -10.00 -6.39
N ARG A 106 -23.77 -8.76 -6.27
CA ARG A 106 -22.91 -7.57 -6.40
C ARG A 106 -21.84 -7.51 -5.32
N ILE A 107 -22.19 -7.77 -4.06
CA ILE A 107 -21.22 -7.84 -2.95
C ILE A 107 -20.15 -8.89 -3.23
N SER A 108 -20.55 -10.09 -3.66
CA SER A 108 -19.63 -11.19 -3.98
C SER A 108 -18.67 -10.81 -5.12
N SER A 109 -19.19 -10.20 -6.19
CA SER A 109 -18.40 -9.69 -7.31
C SER A 109 -17.39 -8.64 -6.84
N GLU A 110 -17.83 -7.65 -6.05
CA GLU A 110 -16.94 -6.61 -5.51
C GLU A 110 -15.84 -7.17 -4.61
N ILE A 111 -16.15 -8.14 -3.74
CA ILE A 111 -15.16 -8.81 -2.89
C ILE A 111 -14.12 -9.49 -3.77
N SER A 112 -14.57 -10.23 -4.78
CA SER A 112 -13.70 -10.97 -5.70
C SER A 112 -12.79 -10.03 -6.49
N THR A 113 -13.34 -8.95 -7.07
CA THR A 113 -12.56 -7.93 -7.78
C THR A 113 -11.50 -7.31 -6.89
N ARG A 114 -11.86 -6.92 -5.65
CA ARG A 114 -10.92 -6.30 -4.72
C ARG A 114 -9.84 -7.27 -4.25
N ALA A 115 -10.19 -8.53 -4.01
CA ALA A 115 -9.21 -9.55 -3.66
C ALA A 115 -8.19 -9.74 -4.81
N ALA A 116 -8.68 -9.82 -6.06
CA ALA A 116 -7.84 -9.93 -7.24
C ALA A 116 -6.92 -8.72 -7.42
N THR A 117 -7.46 -7.50 -7.29
CA THR A 117 -6.70 -6.25 -7.33
C THR A 117 -5.65 -6.22 -6.22
N HIS A 118 -6.02 -6.55 -4.98
CA HIS A 118 -5.09 -6.57 -3.85
C HIS A 118 -3.91 -7.53 -4.07
N ILE A 119 -4.17 -8.74 -4.56
CA ILE A 119 -3.14 -9.74 -4.86
C ILE A 119 -2.21 -9.23 -5.97
N ARG A 120 -2.79 -8.67 -7.05
CA ARG A 120 -2.04 -8.09 -8.17
C ARG A 120 -1.13 -6.95 -7.70
N ASP A 121 -1.67 -6.00 -6.97
CA ASP A 121 -0.92 -4.81 -6.51
C ASP A 121 0.16 -5.22 -5.50
N ALA A 122 -0.10 -6.23 -4.66
CA ALA A 122 0.91 -6.81 -3.79
C ALA A 122 2.07 -7.43 -4.58
N GLY A 123 1.78 -8.15 -5.67
CA GLY A 123 2.80 -8.71 -6.56
C GLY A 123 3.62 -7.62 -7.23
N ILE A 124 2.96 -6.63 -7.83
CA ILE A 124 3.61 -5.49 -8.49
C ILE A 124 4.49 -4.71 -7.50
N PHE A 125 4.00 -4.45 -6.29
CA PHE A 125 4.79 -3.81 -5.25
C PHE A 125 6.09 -4.55 -4.96
N LYS A 126 6.02 -5.88 -4.76
CA LYS A 126 7.21 -6.71 -4.48
C LYS A 126 8.20 -6.69 -5.64
N ILE A 127 7.71 -6.75 -6.89
CA ILE A 127 8.56 -6.63 -8.09
C ILE A 127 9.27 -5.27 -8.11
N ARG A 128 8.56 -4.18 -7.80
CA ARG A 128 9.16 -2.83 -7.77
C ARG A 128 10.20 -2.69 -6.66
N VAL A 129 9.96 -3.25 -5.48
CA VAL A 129 10.96 -3.26 -4.40
C VAL A 129 12.20 -4.05 -4.82
N LEU A 130 12.03 -5.23 -5.44
CA LEU A 130 13.15 -6.01 -5.97
C LEU A 130 14.00 -5.23 -6.97
N ALA A 131 13.36 -4.45 -7.85
CA ALA A 131 14.06 -3.63 -8.84
C ALA A 131 14.87 -2.47 -8.22
N ILE A 132 14.58 -2.09 -6.97
CA ILE A 132 15.33 -1.05 -6.24
C ILE A 132 16.55 -1.66 -5.53
N LEU A 133 16.46 -2.93 -5.12
CA LEU A 133 17.58 -3.62 -4.46
C LEU A 133 18.70 -3.92 -5.45
N THR A 134 19.94 -3.92 -4.98
CA THR A 134 21.08 -4.35 -5.79
C THR A 134 21.09 -5.86 -5.96
N GLU A 135 21.79 -6.36 -6.99
CA GLU A 135 21.95 -7.80 -7.22
C GLU A 135 22.58 -8.50 -6.00
N GLN A 136 23.56 -7.85 -5.35
CA GLN A 136 24.20 -8.37 -4.15
C GLN A 136 23.19 -8.51 -3.00
N GLN A 137 22.36 -7.49 -2.77
CA GLN A 137 21.32 -7.53 -1.74
C GLN A 137 20.29 -8.64 -2.02
N VAL A 138 19.83 -8.76 -3.27
CA VAL A 138 18.88 -9.80 -3.66
C VAL A 138 19.49 -11.20 -3.50
N SER A 139 20.72 -11.40 -3.96
CA SER A 139 21.44 -12.69 -3.85
C SER A 139 21.62 -13.11 -2.39
N ALA A 140 22.07 -12.18 -1.53
CA ALA A 140 22.23 -12.44 -0.11
C ALA A 140 20.90 -12.82 0.57
N LEU A 141 19.82 -12.08 0.29
CA LEU A 141 18.49 -12.40 0.81
C LEU A 141 17.98 -13.76 0.30
N LYS A 142 18.20 -14.10 -0.97
CA LYS A 142 17.84 -15.41 -1.52
C LYS A 142 18.60 -16.54 -0.84
N THR A 143 19.90 -16.38 -0.62
CA THR A 143 20.74 -17.38 0.07
C THR A 143 20.26 -17.59 1.51
N GLN A 144 19.91 -16.52 2.22
CA GLN A 144 19.54 -16.61 3.62
C GLN A 144 18.11 -17.11 3.86
N TYR A 145 17.14 -16.69 3.02
CA TYR A 145 15.72 -16.93 3.28
C TYR A 145 15.03 -17.80 2.22
N GLY A 146 15.73 -18.16 1.14
CA GLY A 146 15.13 -18.77 -0.05
C GLY A 146 14.21 -17.80 -0.80
N GLU A 147 13.69 -18.25 -1.94
CA GLU A 147 12.84 -17.41 -2.80
C GLU A 147 11.50 -17.07 -2.14
N SER A 148 10.88 -18.04 -1.46
CA SER A 148 9.62 -17.83 -0.72
C SER A 148 9.79 -16.86 0.45
N GLY A 149 10.89 -17.01 1.21
CA GLY A 149 11.20 -16.11 2.32
C GLY A 149 11.46 -14.68 1.87
N LEU A 150 12.18 -14.49 0.75
CA LEU A 150 12.36 -13.19 0.13
C LEU A 150 11.02 -12.54 -0.25
N VAL A 151 10.13 -13.28 -0.92
CA VAL A 151 8.78 -12.79 -1.27
C VAL A 151 7.97 -12.37 -0.04
N HIS A 152 8.20 -13.01 1.11
CA HIS A 152 7.56 -12.62 2.38
C HIS A 152 8.15 -11.32 2.95
N ILE A 153 9.48 -11.19 2.99
CA ILE A 153 10.18 -10.00 3.49
C ILE A 153 9.77 -8.75 2.70
N LEU A 154 9.68 -8.86 1.38
CA LEU A 154 9.26 -7.76 0.50
C LEU A 154 7.80 -7.33 0.69
N GLY A 155 7.01 -8.08 1.46
CA GLY A 155 5.64 -7.69 1.82
C GLY A 155 5.55 -6.50 2.79
N LEU A 156 6.65 -6.15 3.47
CA LEU A 156 6.83 -4.98 4.36
C LEU A 156 5.62 -4.67 5.26
N GLY A 157 5.18 -5.66 6.02
CA GLY A 157 4.26 -5.48 7.16
C GLY A 157 2.81 -5.91 6.92
N GLY A 158 2.57 -7.22 6.89
CA GLY A 158 1.29 -7.83 7.24
C GLY A 158 1.59 -8.98 8.20
N GLY A 159 1.22 -8.85 9.48
CA GLY A 159 1.81 -9.61 10.59
C GLY A 159 1.77 -11.13 10.46
N TRP A 160 2.95 -11.77 10.46
CA TRP A 160 3.10 -13.23 10.60
C TRP A 160 4.33 -13.67 11.41
N PHE A 161 5.12 -12.76 12.01
CA PHE A 161 6.14 -13.15 13.00
C PHE A 161 5.54 -13.28 14.41
N LYS A 162 4.59 -14.21 14.55
CA LYS A 162 4.20 -14.79 15.84
C LYS A 162 3.94 -16.29 15.62
N GLY A 163 5.01 -17.07 15.54
CA GLY A 163 4.90 -18.53 15.44
C GLY A 163 6.22 -19.26 15.13
N ARG A 164 6.71 -19.99 16.14
CA ARG A 164 7.80 -20.99 16.13
C ARG A 164 9.24 -20.48 16.06
N GLY A 165 9.73 -20.14 17.25
CA GLY A 165 11.11 -20.46 17.61
C GLY A 165 11.32 -21.98 17.71
N HIS A 166 12.59 -22.36 17.52
CA HIS A 166 13.28 -23.54 18.04
C HIS A 166 12.80 -24.92 17.61
N GLY A 167 13.54 -25.46 16.64
CA GLY A 167 13.58 -26.89 16.30
C GLY A 167 14.89 -27.28 15.62
N MET A 168 16.00 -26.61 15.93
CA MET A 168 17.34 -27.11 15.57
C MET A 168 17.76 -28.14 16.62
N HIS A 169 17.23 -29.35 16.48
CA HIS A 169 17.84 -30.51 17.13
C HIS A 169 19.13 -30.82 16.39
N HIS A 170 20.25 -30.39 16.97
CA HIS A 170 21.54 -31.01 16.72
C HIS A 170 21.42 -32.49 17.12
N HIS A 171 21.43 -33.38 16.12
CA HIS A 171 21.83 -34.77 16.34
C HIS A 171 23.22 -34.95 15.75
N ARG A 172 24.22 -34.52 16.54
CA ARG A 172 25.59 -35.03 16.43
C ARG A 172 25.62 -36.42 17.06
N ARG A 173 26.33 -37.31 16.38
CA ARG A 173 26.66 -38.70 16.77
C ARG A 173 27.44 -38.78 18.09
N GLY A 174 27.27 -39.91 18.78
CA GLY A 174 28.16 -40.53 19.78
C GLY A 174 27.45 -41.79 20.28
N VAL A 175 27.84 -43.01 19.88
CA VAL A 175 28.85 -43.87 20.56
C VAL A 175 28.65 -43.82 22.08
N TRP A 176 27.90 -44.77 22.63
CA TRP A 176 28.34 -45.96 23.38
C TRP A 176 27.20 -46.98 23.41
#